data_AF-A0A1P8UYK9-F1
#
_entry.id   AF-A0A1P8UYK9-F1
#
_cell.length_a   1.000
_cell.length_b   1.000
_cell.length_c   1.000
_cell.angle_alpha   90.00
_cell.angle_beta   90.00
_cell.angle_gamma   90.00
#
_symmetry.space_group_name_H-M   'P 1'
#
loop_
_entity.id
_entity.type
_entity.pdbx_description
1 polymer ?
#
loop_
_entity_poly.entity_id
_entity_poly.type
_entity_poly.pdbx_seq_one_letter_code
_entity_poly.pdbx_strand_id
1 'polypeptide(L)'
;MKTFICAALLAVSAAPAFAVDARTAMEAFLQSGIQPWASDPALIAAIEAQNVQTAGYDAARIEALDSAWQAEIGASATPTIAAVVESDLAAVLRGHVDAAQGAITEIFVMDAQGLNVAASAITSDYWQGDEAKFTETYGQGAGAVHYGEVEFDESSQSYQAQISLTLSDPETGAPIGAMTVGVNADLLM
;
A
#
# COMPACT_ATOMS: atom_id res chain seq x y z
N MET A 1 50.53 19.07 -29.91
CA MET A 1 50.43 18.97 -28.44
C MET A 1 49.14 19.65 -28.01
N LYS A 2 48.11 18.89 -27.64
CA LYS A 2 46.90 19.38 -26.96
C LYS A 2 46.36 18.23 -26.12
N THR A 3 46.65 18.32 -24.83
CA THR A 3 46.29 17.41 -23.76
C THR A 3 44.77 17.47 -23.58
N PHE A 4 44.08 16.33 -23.65
CA PHE A 4 42.69 16.21 -23.17
C PHE A 4 42.73 15.55 -21.79
N ILE A 5 42.21 16.29 -20.81
CA ILE A 5 42.11 15.90 -19.41
C ILE A 5 40.91 14.93 -19.28
N CYS A 6 41.16 13.69 -18.87
CA CYS A 6 40.11 12.78 -18.43
C CYS A 6 39.56 13.25 -17.09
N ALA A 7 38.32 13.74 -17.06
CA ALA A 7 37.56 13.90 -15.83
C ALA A 7 36.99 12.54 -15.43
N ALA A 8 37.52 11.96 -14.35
CA ALA A 8 36.92 10.78 -13.73
C ALA A 8 35.65 11.21 -12.97
N LEU A 9 34.50 10.70 -13.39
CA LEU A 9 33.29 10.74 -12.56
C LEU A 9 33.52 9.85 -11.33
N LEU A 10 33.56 10.45 -10.15
CA LEU A 10 33.33 9.71 -8.90
C LEU A 10 31.82 9.41 -8.80
N ALA A 11 31.44 8.16 -9.01
CA ALA A 11 30.15 7.66 -8.55
C ALA A 11 30.21 7.51 -7.03
N VAL A 12 29.53 8.40 -6.30
CA VAL A 12 29.35 8.26 -4.85
C VAL A 12 28.25 7.23 -4.62
N SER A 13 28.64 6.01 -4.29
CA SER A 13 27.73 4.91 -3.92
C SER A 13 27.31 5.04 -2.45
N ALA A 14 26.31 5.88 -2.16
CA ALA A 14 25.75 6.06 -0.82
C ALA A 14 24.47 5.22 -0.55
N ALA A 15 24.00 4.43 -1.53
CA ALA A 15 22.72 3.71 -1.47
C ALA A 15 22.52 2.66 -0.35
N PRO A 16 23.52 1.84 0.06
CA PRO A 16 23.23 0.71 0.94
C PRO A 16 22.98 1.09 2.40
N ALA A 17 23.55 2.19 2.90
CA ALA A 17 23.34 2.62 4.29
C ALA A 17 21.93 3.23 4.48
N PHE A 18 21.51 4.11 3.57
CA PHE A 18 20.19 4.75 3.60
C PHE A 18 19.04 3.74 3.49
N ALA A 19 19.18 2.71 2.64
CA ALA A 19 18.18 1.65 2.52
C ALA A 19 18.06 0.80 3.80
N VAL A 20 19.16 0.55 4.51
CA VAL A 20 19.16 -0.19 5.79
C VAL A 20 18.51 0.64 6.91
N ASP A 21 18.80 1.93 6.96
CA ASP A 21 18.23 2.86 7.94
C ASP A 21 16.71 3.01 7.72
N ALA A 22 16.27 3.21 6.48
CA ALA A 22 14.85 3.29 6.13
C ALA A 22 14.09 2.01 6.44
N ARG A 23 14.66 0.84 6.14
CA ARG A 23 14.04 -0.46 6.49
C ARG A 23 13.85 -0.61 7.99
N THR A 24 14.87 -0.27 8.78
CA THR A 24 14.80 -0.36 10.24
C THR A 24 13.74 0.60 10.80
N ALA A 25 13.65 1.80 10.26
CA ALA A 25 12.63 2.78 10.61
C ALA A 25 11.20 2.29 10.27
N MET A 26 11.01 1.71 9.09
CA MET A 26 9.73 1.10 8.68
C MET A 26 9.35 -0.10 9.56
N GLU A 27 10.30 -0.96 9.94
CA GLU A 27 10.05 -2.08 10.85
C GLU A 27 9.56 -1.59 12.23
N ALA A 28 10.18 -0.55 12.77
CA ALA A 28 9.75 0.07 14.03
C ALA A 28 8.37 0.74 13.91
N PHE A 29 8.12 1.42 12.78
CA PHE A 29 6.84 2.08 12.51
C PHE A 29 5.71 1.06 12.33
N LEU A 30 5.96 -0.07 11.68
CA LEU A 30 5.00 -1.17 11.58
C LEU A 30 4.57 -1.65 12.97
N GLN A 31 5.53 -1.92 13.85
CA GLN A 31 5.24 -2.49 15.17
C GLN A 31 4.46 -1.53 16.09
N SER A 32 4.83 -0.25 16.06
CA SER A 32 4.28 0.75 17.00
C SER A 32 3.10 1.54 16.42
N GLY A 33 3.11 1.78 15.11
CA GLY A 33 2.21 2.70 14.42
C GLY A 33 1.15 2.02 13.56
N ILE A 34 1.31 0.75 13.16
CA ILE A 34 0.39 0.05 12.25
C ILE A 34 -0.26 -1.18 12.89
N GLN A 35 0.55 -2.09 13.46
CA GLN A 35 0.07 -3.33 14.07
C GLN A 35 -1.08 -3.17 15.08
N PRO A 36 -1.12 -2.14 15.94
CA PRO A 36 -2.18 -1.99 16.94
C PRO A 36 -3.61 -1.93 16.38
N TRP A 37 -3.78 -1.56 15.11
CA TRP A 37 -5.08 -1.43 14.45
C TRP A 37 -5.21 -2.30 13.18
N ALA A 38 -4.19 -3.09 12.83
CA ALA A 38 -4.25 -4.06 11.73
C ALA A 38 -5.19 -5.26 12.00
N SER A 39 -5.66 -5.41 13.24
CA SER A 39 -6.65 -6.41 13.67
C SER A 39 -7.98 -5.80 14.10
N ASP A 40 -8.24 -4.54 13.69
CA ASP A 40 -9.49 -3.86 14.01
C ASP A 40 -10.70 -4.68 13.48
N PRO A 41 -11.71 -4.98 14.32
CA PRO A 41 -12.84 -5.80 13.90
C PRO A 41 -13.63 -5.25 12.70
N ALA A 42 -13.71 -3.93 12.54
CA ALA A 42 -14.40 -3.32 11.39
C ALA A 42 -13.62 -3.54 10.10
N LEU A 43 -12.28 -3.50 10.16
CA LEU A 43 -11.40 -3.82 9.04
C LEU A 43 -11.54 -5.30 8.66
N ILE A 44 -11.49 -6.22 9.62
CA ILE A 44 -11.64 -7.66 9.38
C ILE A 44 -13.02 -7.96 8.75
N ALA A 45 -14.10 -7.42 9.33
CA ALA A 45 -15.46 -7.65 8.83
C ALA A 45 -15.67 -7.13 7.40
N ALA A 46 -15.06 -6.00 7.04
CA ALA A 46 -15.15 -5.45 5.68
C ALA A 46 -14.48 -6.36 4.65
N ILE A 47 -13.30 -6.89 4.97
CA ILE A 47 -12.56 -7.81 4.10
C ILE A 47 -13.32 -9.12 3.91
N GLU A 48 -13.83 -9.69 5.00
CA GLU A 48 -14.63 -10.92 4.95
C GLU A 48 -15.90 -10.74 4.09
N ALA A 49 -16.60 -9.60 4.26
CA ALA A 49 -17.76 -9.28 3.45
C ALA A 49 -17.40 -9.14 1.96
N GLN A 50 -16.28 -8.47 1.64
CA GLN A 50 -15.80 -8.35 0.26
C GLN A 50 -15.44 -9.73 -0.31
N ASN A 51 -14.70 -10.56 0.44
CA ASN A 51 -14.29 -11.90 0.03
C ASN A 51 -15.48 -12.80 -0.32
N VAL A 52 -16.59 -12.70 0.41
CA VAL A 52 -17.83 -13.43 0.07
C VAL A 52 -18.36 -12.99 -1.30
N GLN A 53 -18.29 -11.70 -1.62
CA GLN A 53 -18.74 -11.16 -2.90
C GLN A 53 -17.79 -11.52 -4.05
N THR A 54 -16.48 -11.47 -3.84
CA THR A 54 -15.46 -11.55 -4.90
C THR A 54 -14.91 -12.96 -5.12
N ALA A 55 -15.24 -13.92 -4.24
CA ALA A 55 -14.81 -15.32 -4.34
C ALA A 55 -15.14 -15.98 -5.70
N GLY A 56 -16.22 -15.56 -6.35
CA GLY A 56 -16.65 -16.09 -7.64
C GLY A 56 -16.19 -15.30 -8.87
N TYR A 57 -15.41 -14.23 -8.70
CA TYR A 57 -14.96 -13.40 -9.81
C TYR A 57 -13.87 -14.12 -10.60
N ASP A 58 -14.01 -14.10 -11.92
CA ASP A 58 -12.98 -14.53 -12.85
C ASP A 58 -12.08 -13.34 -13.26
N ALA A 59 -11.02 -13.64 -14.01
CA ALA A 59 -10.09 -12.62 -14.50
C ALA A 59 -10.80 -11.53 -15.33
N ALA A 60 -11.76 -11.92 -16.19
CA ALA A 60 -12.50 -10.97 -17.00
C ALA A 60 -13.34 -10.00 -16.15
N ARG A 61 -13.91 -10.48 -15.04
CA ARG A 61 -14.62 -9.62 -14.09
C ARG A 61 -13.69 -8.67 -13.36
N ILE A 62 -12.52 -9.15 -12.93
CA ILE A 62 -11.49 -8.33 -12.25
C ILE A 62 -10.98 -7.24 -13.20
N GLU A 63 -10.59 -7.60 -14.42
CA GLU A 63 -10.13 -6.65 -15.45
C GLU A 63 -11.21 -5.61 -15.80
N ALA A 64 -12.49 -6.00 -15.84
CA ALA A 64 -13.59 -5.09 -16.10
C ALA A 64 -13.80 -4.07 -14.96
N LEU A 65 -13.63 -4.51 -13.71
CA LEU A 65 -13.69 -3.63 -12.54
C LEU A 65 -12.50 -2.66 -12.51
N ASP A 66 -11.31 -3.16 -12.86
CA ASP A 66 -10.11 -2.36 -12.95
C ASP A 66 -10.18 -1.28 -14.05
N SER A 67 -10.64 -1.67 -15.24
CA SER A 67 -10.89 -0.76 -16.35
C SER A 67 -11.94 0.31 -16.01
N ALA A 68 -12.98 -0.06 -15.24
CA ALA A 68 -13.99 0.89 -14.79
C ALA A 68 -13.39 1.92 -13.83
N TRP A 69 -12.57 1.48 -12.88
CA TRP A 69 -11.85 2.37 -11.97
C TRP A 69 -10.99 3.38 -12.73
N GLN A 70 -10.15 2.92 -13.65
CA GLN A 70 -9.28 3.79 -14.44
C GLN A 70 -10.08 4.80 -15.28
N ALA A 71 -11.22 4.38 -15.84
CA ALA A 71 -12.10 5.27 -16.61
C ALA A 71 -12.82 6.33 -15.73
N GLU A 72 -12.96 6.06 -14.44
CA GLU A 72 -13.58 6.98 -13.47
C GLU A 72 -12.60 8.04 -12.95
N ILE A 73 -11.28 7.85 -13.08
CA ILE A 73 -10.29 8.84 -12.67
C ILE A 73 -10.48 10.15 -13.45
N GLY A 74 -10.82 11.23 -12.73
CA GLY A 74 -11.11 12.54 -13.30
C GLY A 74 -12.50 12.68 -13.94
N ALA A 75 -13.34 11.65 -13.87
CA ALA A 75 -14.73 11.70 -14.32
C ALA A 75 -15.63 12.40 -13.28
N SER A 76 -16.81 12.87 -13.71
CA SER A 76 -17.79 13.50 -12.82
C SER A 76 -18.59 12.50 -11.97
N ALA A 77 -18.63 11.23 -12.38
CA ALA A 77 -19.32 10.16 -11.70
C ALA A 77 -18.36 8.99 -11.55
N THR A 78 -18.15 8.55 -10.31
CA THR A 78 -17.10 7.59 -9.96
C THR A 78 -17.67 6.47 -9.06
N PRO A 79 -18.69 5.72 -9.49
CA PRO A 79 -19.37 4.75 -8.63
C PRO A 79 -18.46 3.63 -8.12
N THR A 80 -17.47 3.18 -8.89
CA THR A 80 -16.50 2.16 -8.48
C THR A 80 -15.52 2.73 -7.47
N ILE A 81 -14.95 3.91 -7.75
CA ILE A 81 -14.02 4.59 -6.84
C ILE A 81 -14.73 4.97 -5.54
N ALA A 82 -15.90 5.60 -5.63
CA ALA A 82 -16.66 6.09 -4.48
C ALA A 82 -17.04 4.95 -3.52
N ALA A 83 -17.37 3.77 -4.04
CA ALA A 83 -17.66 2.60 -3.21
C ALA A 83 -16.47 2.21 -2.30
N VAL A 84 -15.23 2.44 -2.76
CA VAL A 84 -14.01 2.12 -2.03
C VAL A 84 -13.58 3.28 -1.14
N VAL A 85 -13.49 4.50 -1.68
CA VAL A 85 -12.91 5.66 -0.96
C VAL A 85 -13.92 6.38 -0.07
N GLU A 86 -15.22 6.24 -0.28
CA GLU A 86 -16.26 6.86 0.56
C GLU A 86 -16.87 5.91 1.59
N SER A 87 -16.34 4.68 1.69
CA SER A 87 -16.78 3.70 2.69
C SER A 87 -16.47 4.14 4.13
N ASP A 88 -17.20 3.58 5.10
CA ASP A 88 -16.95 3.81 6.53
C ASP A 88 -15.53 3.38 6.91
N LEU A 89 -15.03 2.28 6.35
CA LEU A 89 -13.65 1.84 6.57
C LEU A 89 -12.65 2.86 5.98
N ALA A 90 -12.90 3.39 4.77
CA ALA A 90 -12.05 4.44 4.22
C ALA A 90 -12.01 5.71 5.08
N ALA A 91 -13.10 6.05 5.77
CA ALA A 91 -13.11 7.14 6.74
C ALA A 91 -12.22 6.83 7.96
N VAL A 92 -12.23 5.59 8.46
CA VAL A 92 -11.30 5.15 9.52
C VAL A 92 -9.85 5.22 9.04
N LEU A 93 -9.56 4.74 7.83
CA LEU A 93 -8.21 4.81 7.24
C LEU A 93 -7.72 6.26 7.13
N ARG A 94 -8.57 7.18 6.66
CA ARG A 94 -8.23 8.62 6.67
C ARG A 94 -7.93 9.16 8.05
N GLY A 95 -8.66 8.70 9.08
CA GLY A 95 -8.37 9.07 10.48
C GLY A 95 -6.96 8.67 10.91
N HIS A 96 -6.46 7.50 10.47
CA HIS A 96 -5.07 7.09 10.73
C HIS A 96 -4.05 7.94 9.96
N VAL A 97 -4.34 8.27 8.70
CA VAL A 97 -3.52 9.19 7.89
C VAL A 97 -3.41 10.55 8.57
N ASP A 98 -4.53 11.14 8.98
CA ASP A 98 -4.58 12.45 9.65
C ASP A 98 -3.83 12.44 10.99
N ALA A 99 -4.02 11.38 11.79
CA ALA A 99 -3.36 11.23 13.09
C ALA A 99 -1.83 11.08 12.97
N ALA A 100 -1.34 10.54 11.85
CA ALA A 100 0.08 10.34 11.58
C ALA A 100 0.83 11.63 11.21
N GLN A 101 0.13 12.76 11.06
CA GLN A 101 0.73 14.09 10.83
C GLN A 101 1.75 14.10 9.67
N GLY A 102 1.44 13.39 8.59
CA GLY A 102 2.26 13.31 7.37
C GLY A 102 3.23 12.13 7.31
N ALA A 103 3.40 11.35 8.39
CA ALA A 103 4.20 10.12 8.37
C ALA A 103 3.55 9.02 7.52
N ILE A 104 2.21 8.98 7.47
CA ILE A 104 1.43 8.15 6.55
C ILE A 104 0.88 9.06 5.46
N THR A 105 1.03 8.64 4.20
CA THR A 105 0.53 9.36 3.03
C THR A 105 -0.75 8.73 2.47
N GLU A 106 -0.84 7.41 2.53
CA GLU A 106 -2.02 6.66 2.11
C GLU A 106 -2.12 5.32 2.83
N ILE A 107 -3.34 4.78 2.90
CA ILE A 107 -3.61 3.42 3.35
C ILE A 107 -4.66 2.82 2.42
N PHE A 108 -4.43 1.59 1.97
CA PHE A 108 -5.45 0.83 1.26
C PHE A 108 -5.41 -0.65 1.68
N VAL A 109 -6.60 -1.25 1.67
CA VAL A 109 -6.84 -2.62 2.11
C VAL A 109 -7.37 -3.40 0.93
N MET A 110 -6.80 -4.58 0.69
CA MET A 110 -7.11 -5.48 -0.42
C MET A 110 -7.74 -6.77 0.09
N ASP A 111 -8.69 -7.30 -0.67
CA ASP A 111 -9.31 -8.60 -0.42
C ASP A 111 -8.44 -9.76 -0.92
N ALA A 112 -8.93 -11.00 -0.81
CA ALA A 112 -8.22 -12.21 -1.24
C ALA A 112 -7.94 -12.31 -2.74
N GLN A 113 -8.60 -11.48 -3.57
CA GLN A 113 -8.37 -11.36 -5.01
C GLN A 113 -7.42 -10.20 -5.34
N GLY A 114 -7.04 -9.39 -4.36
CA GLY A 114 -6.26 -8.17 -4.54
C GLY A 114 -7.10 -6.95 -4.92
N LEU A 115 -8.43 -6.99 -4.78
CA LEU A 115 -9.30 -5.83 -5.05
C LEU A 115 -9.38 -4.93 -3.82
N ASN A 116 -9.29 -3.60 -4.02
CA ASN A 116 -9.36 -2.65 -2.90
C ASN A 116 -10.73 -2.66 -2.17
N VAL A 117 -10.74 -3.14 -0.93
CA VAL A 117 -11.92 -3.07 -0.04
C VAL A 117 -12.20 -1.63 0.39
N ALA A 118 -11.14 -0.90 0.75
CA ALA A 118 -11.19 0.49 1.17
C ALA A 118 -9.84 1.16 0.94
N ALA A 119 -9.85 2.46 0.66
CA ALA A 119 -8.63 3.25 0.49
C ALA A 119 -8.82 4.67 1.01
N SER A 120 -7.80 5.22 1.66
CA SER A 120 -7.82 6.60 2.18
C SER A 120 -7.79 7.64 1.05
N ALA A 121 -7.20 7.28 -0.08
CA ALA A 121 -7.06 8.07 -1.30
C ALA A 121 -7.29 7.18 -2.53
N ILE A 122 -7.46 7.81 -3.71
CA ILE A 122 -7.64 7.10 -4.97
C ILE A 122 -6.29 6.49 -5.40
N THR A 123 -6.24 5.17 -5.53
CA THR A 123 -5.12 4.43 -6.15
C THR A 123 -5.13 4.53 -7.67
N SER A 124 -4.02 4.16 -8.33
CA SER A 124 -3.91 4.11 -9.80
C SER A 124 -4.94 3.21 -10.48
N ASP A 125 -5.30 2.13 -9.78
CA ASP A 125 -6.07 1.00 -10.25
C ASP A 125 -6.81 0.35 -9.07
N TYR A 126 -7.81 -0.47 -9.39
CA TYR A 126 -8.63 -1.13 -8.37
C TYR A 126 -8.01 -2.47 -7.96
N TRP A 127 -7.45 -3.19 -8.92
CA TRP A 127 -6.80 -4.46 -8.69
C TRP A 127 -5.32 -4.27 -8.39
N GLN A 128 -4.87 -4.89 -7.31
CA GLN A 128 -3.49 -4.87 -6.82
C GLN A 128 -2.92 -6.30 -6.74
N GLY A 129 -3.67 -7.30 -7.24
CA GLY A 129 -3.36 -8.71 -7.01
C GLY A 129 -2.12 -9.22 -7.76
N ASP A 130 -1.67 -8.48 -8.77
CA ASP A 130 -0.45 -8.73 -9.53
C ASP A 130 0.78 -7.97 -8.98
N GLU A 131 0.58 -7.07 -8.00
CA GLU A 131 1.63 -6.25 -7.43
C GLU A 131 2.46 -6.98 -6.36
N ALA A 132 3.73 -6.58 -6.21
CA ALA A 132 4.62 -7.13 -5.17
C ALA A 132 4.04 -6.95 -3.76
N LYS A 133 3.40 -5.80 -3.52
CA LYS A 133 2.74 -5.46 -2.25
C LYS A 133 1.69 -6.51 -1.81
N PHE A 134 1.09 -7.22 -2.76
CA PHE A 134 0.11 -8.28 -2.52
C PHE A 134 0.74 -9.69 -2.62
N THR A 135 1.48 -9.96 -3.69
CA THR A 135 2.07 -11.28 -3.97
C THR A 135 3.16 -11.67 -2.97
N GLU A 136 3.88 -10.69 -2.40
CA GLU A 136 4.90 -10.89 -1.36
C GLU A 136 4.33 -10.78 0.07
N THR A 137 3.03 -10.49 0.22
CA THR A 137 2.34 -10.49 1.52
C THR A 137 1.30 -11.60 1.56
N TYR A 138 0.06 -11.34 1.13
CA TYR A 138 -1.03 -12.30 1.13
C TYR A 138 -0.64 -13.59 0.40
N GLY A 139 0.06 -13.48 -0.72
CA GLY A 139 0.59 -14.63 -1.48
C GLY A 139 1.59 -15.51 -0.70
N GLN A 140 2.21 -14.98 0.36
CA GLN A 140 3.14 -15.70 1.24
C GLN A 140 2.48 -16.21 2.54
N GLY A 141 1.22 -15.85 2.79
CA GLY A 141 0.45 -16.30 3.94
C GLY A 141 0.56 -15.41 5.18
N ALA A 142 0.10 -15.94 6.31
CA ALA A 142 -0.04 -15.20 7.56
C ALA A 142 1.30 -14.69 8.10
N GLY A 143 1.32 -13.44 8.57
CA GLY A 143 2.50 -12.79 9.16
C GLY A 143 3.53 -12.30 8.15
N ALA A 144 3.28 -12.41 6.84
CA ALA A 144 4.16 -11.85 5.83
C ALA A 144 4.09 -10.32 5.79
N VAL A 145 5.25 -9.70 5.57
CA VAL A 145 5.43 -8.26 5.47
C VAL A 145 6.38 -7.97 4.32
N HIS A 146 5.99 -7.00 3.48
CA HIS A 146 6.81 -6.48 2.39
C HIS A 146 7.12 -5.01 2.66
N TYR A 147 8.40 -4.65 2.52
CA TYR A 147 8.89 -3.28 2.61
C TYR A 147 9.31 -2.85 1.22
N GLY A 148 8.52 -1.97 0.60
CA GLY A 148 8.80 -1.43 -0.72
C GLY A 148 10.08 -0.59 -0.74
N GLU A 149 10.60 -0.38 -1.94
CA GLU A 149 11.76 0.49 -2.14
C GLU A 149 11.43 1.93 -1.76
N VAL A 150 12.47 2.67 -1.35
CA VAL A 150 12.36 4.09 -1.05
C VAL A 150 12.58 4.87 -2.35
N GLU A 151 11.56 5.59 -2.78
CA GLU A 151 11.57 6.38 -4.01
C GLU A 151 11.47 7.87 -3.71
N PHE A 152 12.15 8.69 -4.50
CA PHE A 152 12.02 10.14 -4.39
C PHE A 152 10.81 10.62 -5.19
N ASP A 153 9.83 11.22 -4.51
CA ASP A 153 8.69 11.86 -5.15
C ASP A 153 9.02 13.33 -5.44
N GLU A 154 9.19 13.65 -6.72
CA GLU A 154 9.50 15.01 -7.17
C GLU A 154 8.39 16.02 -6.85
N SER A 155 7.15 15.57 -6.72
CA SER A 155 6.00 16.46 -6.48
C SER A 155 5.93 16.93 -5.03
N SER A 156 6.17 16.02 -4.08
CA SER A 156 6.19 16.31 -2.65
C SER A 156 7.58 16.71 -2.14
N GLN A 157 8.63 16.53 -2.95
CA GLN A 157 10.03 16.71 -2.56
C GLN A 157 10.39 15.87 -1.31
N SER A 158 9.88 14.65 -1.23
CA SER A 158 10.10 13.73 -0.11
C SER A 158 10.34 12.31 -0.58
N TYR A 159 11.01 11.51 0.25
CA TYR A 159 11.15 10.08 0.02
C TYR A 159 9.90 9.32 0.48
N GLN A 160 9.31 8.54 -0.41
CA GLN A 160 8.15 7.69 -0.15
C GLN A 160 8.58 6.24 -0.12
N ALA A 161 7.92 5.45 0.73
CA ALA A 161 8.04 4.00 0.74
C ALA A 161 6.68 3.37 1.08
N GLN A 162 6.57 2.05 0.94
CA GLN A 162 5.35 1.32 1.30
C GLN A 162 5.66 0.19 2.27
N ILE A 163 4.83 0.07 3.30
CA ILE A 163 4.81 -1.07 4.21
C ILE A 163 3.54 -1.85 3.91
N SER A 164 3.69 -3.10 3.48
CA SER A 164 2.56 -3.98 3.20
C SER A 164 2.59 -5.20 4.11
N LEU A 165 1.44 -5.67 4.57
CA LEU A 165 1.31 -6.79 5.48
C LEU A 165 0.09 -7.65 5.16
N THR A 166 0.23 -8.95 5.39
CA THR A 166 -0.93 -9.86 5.36
C THR A 166 -1.86 -9.55 6.51
N LEU A 167 -3.15 -9.48 6.20
CA LEU A 167 -4.22 -9.44 7.19
C LEU A 167 -4.75 -10.85 7.38
N SER A 168 -4.92 -11.25 8.64
CA SER A 168 -5.39 -12.57 9.01
C SER A 168 -6.63 -12.49 9.88
N ASP A 169 -7.54 -13.44 9.66
CA ASP A 169 -8.67 -13.70 10.55
C ASP A 169 -8.10 -14.00 11.97
N PRO A 170 -8.51 -13.25 13.00
CA PRO A 170 -7.98 -13.39 14.35
C PRO A 170 -8.42 -14.67 15.06
N GLU A 171 -9.51 -15.31 14.62
CA GLU A 171 -10.01 -16.57 15.17
C GLU A 171 -9.30 -17.78 14.54
N THR A 172 -9.13 -17.76 13.22
CA THR A 172 -8.60 -18.93 12.48
C THR A 172 -7.12 -18.82 12.13
N GLY A 173 -6.55 -17.61 12.14
CA GLY A 173 -5.22 -17.32 11.65
C GLY A 173 -5.10 -17.41 10.12
N ALA A 174 -6.21 -17.61 9.39
CA ALA A 174 -6.20 -17.69 7.95
C ALA A 174 -5.91 -16.31 7.34
N PRO A 175 -5.05 -16.21 6.31
CA PRO A 175 -4.89 -14.97 5.57
C PRO A 175 -6.21 -14.63 4.84
N ILE A 176 -6.65 -13.39 4.95
CA ILE A 176 -7.93 -12.90 4.37
C ILE A 176 -7.73 -11.77 3.36
N GLY A 177 -6.54 -11.16 3.33
CA GLY A 177 -6.22 -10.06 2.43
C GLY A 177 -4.87 -9.45 2.78
N ALA A 178 -4.64 -8.23 2.29
CA ALA A 178 -3.43 -7.46 2.59
C ALA A 178 -3.78 -6.00 2.86
N MET A 179 -2.90 -5.30 3.56
CA MET A 179 -2.95 -3.85 3.71
C MET A 179 -1.63 -3.26 3.24
N THR A 180 -1.70 -2.11 2.59
CA THR A 180 -0.53 -1.30 2.24
C THR A 180 -0.67 0.07 2.88
N VAL A 181 0.41 0.54 3.48
CA VAL A 181 0.56 1.85 4.09
C VAL A 181 1.70 2.57 3.38
N GLY A 182 1.38 3.63 2.65
CA GLY A 182 2.36 4.57 2.12
C GLY A 182 2.91 5.44 3.25
N VAL A 183 4.23 5.58 3.33
CA VAL A 183 4.92 6.32 4.37
C VAL A 183 5.94 7.30 3.81
N ASN A 184 6.07 8.44 4.47
CA ASN A 184 7.15 9.38 4.22
C ASN A 184 8.41 8.88 4.95
N ALA A 185 9.37 8.33 4.21
CA ALA A 185 10.59 7.75 4.76
C ALA A 185 11.44 8.79 5.53
N ASP A 186 11.44 10.05 5.09
CA ASP A 186 12.20 11.12 5.76
C ASP A 186 11.67 11.43 7.17
N LEU A 187 10.38 11.21 7.41
CA LEU A 187 9.78 11.44 8.74
C LEU A 187 9.94 10.23 9.68
N LEU A 188 10.33 9.07 9.14
CA LEU A 188 10.55 7.87 9.95
C LEU A 188 12.00 7.73 10.44
N MET A 189 12.96 8.39 9.78
CA MET A 189 14.41 8.37 10.08
C MET A 189 14.86 9.59 10.89
#